data_AF-A0A3B9J683-F1
#
_entry.id   AF-A0A3B9J683-F1
#
_cell.length_a   1.000
_cell.length_b   1.000
_cell.length_c   1.000
_cell.angle_alpha   90.00
_cell.angle_beta   90.00
_cell.angle_gamma   90.00
#
_symmetry.space_group_name_H-M   'P 1'
#
loop_
_entity.id
_entity.type
_entity.pdbx_description
1 polymer ?
#
loop_
_entity_poly.entity_id
_entity_poly.type
_entity_poly.pdbx_seq_one_letter_code
_entity_poly.pdbx_strand_id
1 'polypeptide(L)'
;MNTRRMFAAVLLAATSCSYSSDSESRTPALTNNLTEQEQLCVEERLASGWELNLSNLQTDLSPEQEIAVDMAVELCRLDTATNPTLPSFRNDQPQVSDELLEAPVTFDSGDNPPGTDSLLDDYWLQCGLGEAKACDELFYLAAPGSAYEQFAFSCGGRRNMDCALLLGIEQPEGDLN
;
A
#
# COMPACT_ATOMS: atom_id res chain seq x y z
N MET A 1 50.13 43.04 -32.53
CA MET A 1 48.69 42.89 -32.22
C MET A 1 48.40 41.43 -31.95
N ASN A 2 48.23 41.07 -30.68
CA ASN A 2 48.01 39.70 -30.19
C ASN A 2 46.51 39.41 -30.08
N THR A 3 46.01 38.38 -30.74
CA THR A 3 44.66 37.85 -30.55
C THR A 3 44.72 36.60 -29.65
N ARG A 4 44.49 36.78 -28.34
CA ARG A 4 44.30 35.66 -27.40
C ARG A 4 42.84 35.22 -27.43
N ARG A 5 42.62 33.96 -27.84
CA ARG A 5 41.33 33.27 -27.76
C ARG A 5 40.94 33.05 -26.29
N MET A 6 39.81 33.61 -25.87
CA MET A 6 39.14 33.25 -24.62
C MET A 6 38.57 31.83 -24.77
N PHE A 7 39.10 30.87 -24.03
CA PHE A 7 38.40 29.63 -23.74
C PHE A 7 37.58 29.86 -22.46
N ALA A 8 36.28 30.08 -22.61
CA ALA A 8 35.34 30.03 -21.49
C ALA A 8 35.04 28.56 -21.20
N ALA A 9 35.67 27.99 -20.17
CA ALA A 9 35.28 26.71 -19.61
C ALA A 9 33.97 26.91 -18.84
N VAL A 10 32.86 26.51 -19.45
CA VAL A 10 31.57 26.40 -18.78
C VAL A 10 31.67 25.22 -17.81
N LEU A 11 31.96 25.51 -16.55
CA LEU A 11 31.77 24.59 -15.44
C LEU A 11 30.26 24.43 -15.26
N LEU A 12 29.71 23.39 -15.88
CA LEU A 12 28.40 22.84 -15.52
C LEU A 12 28.54 22.29 -14.09
N ALA A 13 28.20 23.13 -13.11
CA ALA A 13 27.88 22.66 -11.78
C ALA A 13 26.61 21.81 -11.92
N ALA A 14 26.78 20.50 -12.04
CA ALA A 14 25.71 19.57 -11.78
C ALA A 14 25.28 19.80 -10.33
N THR A 15 24.16 20.50 -10.14
CA THR A 15 23.43 20.47 -8.88
C THR A 15 22.80 19.09 -8.77
N SER A 16 23.65 18.10 -8.50
CA SER A 16 23.18 16.90 -7.83
C SER A 16 22.56 17.37 -6.53
N CYS A 17 21.26 17.15 -6.36
CA CYS A 17 20.60 17.25 -5.06
C CYS A 17 21.21 16.17 -4.16
N SER A 18 22.43 16.41 -3.66
CA SER A 18 22.93 15.70 -2.51
C SER A 18 22.02 16.11 -1.37
N TYR A 19 21.14 15.21 -0.94
CA TYR A 19 20.44 15.34 0.32
C TYR A 19 21.50 15.39 1.42
N SER A 20 21.91 16.61 1.78
CA SER A 20 22.68 16.86 2.98
C SER A 20 21.68 16.77 4.12
N SER A 21 21.73 15.68 4.88
CA SER A 21 21.13 15.64 6.21
C SER A 21 21.92 16.65 7.05
N ASP A 22 21.39 17.87 7.15
CA ASP A 22 21.88 18.87 8.07
C ASP A 22 21.60 18.33 9.48
N SER A 23 22.63 17.84 10.16
CA SER A 23 22.53 17.21 11.49
C SER A 23 22.28 18.23 12.61
N GLU A 24 21.81 19.43 12.29
CA GLU A 24 21.71 20.57 13.20
C GLU A 24 20.28 21.11 13.37
N SER A 25 19.29 20.27 13.09
CA SER A 25 18.01 20.31 13.77
C SER A 25 17.74 18.93 14.36
N ARG A 26 18.19 18.69 15.60
CA ARG A 26 17.69 17.56 16.39
C ARG A 26 16.18 17.68 16.44
N THR A 27 15.47 16.88 15.64
CA THR A 27 14.20 16.33 16.10
C THR A 27 14.50 15.75 17.48
N PRO A 28 13.84 16.21 18.56
CA PRO A 28 13.99 15.53 19.83
C PRO A 28 13.63 14.08 19.59
N ALA A 29 14.53 13.14 19.88
CA ALA A 29 14.24 11.71 19.74
C ALA A 29 12.88 11.46 20.39
N LEU A 30 11.95 10.95 19.60
CA LEU A 30 10.52 10.89 19.92
C LEU A 30 10.24 10.08 21.19
N THR A 31 11.22 9.27 21.55
CA THR A 31 11.30 8.37 22.70
C THR A 31 11.64 9.04 24.03
N ASN A 32 12.07 10.31 24.06
CA ASN A 32 12.60 10.95 25.28
C ASN A 32 11.57 11.28 26.37
N ASN A 33 10.27 11.13 26.10
CA ASN A 33 9.20 11.34 27.09
C ASN A 33 7.95 10.56 26.68
N LEU A 34 8.03 9.23 26.70
CA LEU A 34 6.83 8.39 26.55
C LEU A 34 6.12 8.28 27.90
N THR A 35 4.81 8.45 27.89
CA THR A 35 3.94 8.00 28.97
C THR A 35 3.93 6.47 29.04
N GLU A 36 3.54 5.91 30.18
CA GLU A 36 3.42 4.46 30.36
C GLU A 36 2.47 3.83 29.32
N GLN A 37 1.42 4.56 28.93
CA GLN A 37 0.46 4.12 27.90
C GLN A 37 1.08 4.14 26.50
N GLU A 38 1.81 5.21 26.14
CA GLU A 38 2.53 5.27 24.86
C GLU A 38 3.60 4.18 24.77
N GLN A 39 4.32 3.91 25.86
CA GLN A 39 5.34 2.87 25.88
C GLN A 39 4.74 1.48 25.59
N LEU A 40 3.64 1.11 26.26
CA LEU A 40 2.96 -0.16 26.02
C LEU A 40 2.45 -0.27 24.57
N CYS A 41 1.87 0.80 24.05
CA CYS A 41 1.43 0.84 22.66
C CYS A 41 2.61 0.64 21.68
N VAL A 42 3.73 1.33 21.93
CA VAL A 42 4.92 1.22 21.07
C VAL A 42 5.48 -0.20 21.10
N GLU A 43 5.62 -0.81 22.28
CA GLU A 43 6.09 -2.19 22.43
C GLU A 43 5.17 -3.19 21.70
N GLU A 44 3.85 -3.03 21.82
CA GLU A 44 2.87 -3.86 21.10
C GLU A 44 2.98 -3.72 19.58
N ARG A 45 3.03 -2.47 19.08
CA ARG A 45 3.13 -2.21 17.63
C ARG A 45 4.43 -2.74 17.06
N LEU A 46 5.55 -2.60 17.77
CA LEU A 46 6.83 -3.16 17.35
C LEU A 46 6.80 -4.68 17.26
N ALA A 47 6.18 -5.34 18.24
CA ALA A 47 6.05 -6.79 18.26
C ALA A 47 5.13 -7.32 17.15
N SER A 48 4.01 -6.66 16.87
CA SER A 48 3.01 -7.11 15.90
C SER A 48 3.31 -6.68 14.46
N GLY A 49 3.84 -5.47 14.26
CA GLY A 49 4.04 -4.88 12.93
C GLY A 49 5.45 -5.06 12.36
N TRP A 50 6.47 -5.12 13.23
CA TRP A 50 7.88 -5.20 12.82
C TRP A 50 8.60 -6.45 13.35
N GLU A 51 7.90 -7.32 14.09
CA GLU A 51 8.46 -8.51 14.76
C GLU A 51 9.67 -8.18 15.67
N LEU A 52 9.70 -6.97 16.21
CA LEU A 52 10.79 -6.47 17.06
C LEU A 52 10.40 -6.57 18.54
N ASN A 53 11.16 -7.33 19.31
CA ASN A 53 11.05 -7.39 20.77
C ASN A 53 12.24 -6.64 21.40
N LEU A 54 12.03 -5.37 21.72
CA LEU A 54 13.06 -4.49 22.27
C LEU A 54 12.88 -4.37 23.78
N SER A 55 13.95 -4.64 24.55
CA SER A 55 13.94 -4.51 26.01
C SER A 55 14.12 -3.07 26.50
N ASN A 56 14.55 -2.16 25.62
CA ASN A 56 14.67 -0.73 25.91
C ASN A 56 14.51 0.07 24.60
N LEU A 57 13.60 1.06 24.59
CA LEU A 57 13.28 1.88 23.41
C LEU A 57 14.18 3.11 23.24
N GLN A 58 15.14 3.31 24.14
CA GLN A 58 15.97 4.53 24.21
C GLN A 58 17.47 4.23 24.10
N THR A 59 17.88 2.97 24.30
CA THR A 59 19.30 2.57 24.26
C THR A 59 19.46 1.24 23.54
N ASP A 60 20.58 1.09 22.82
CA ASP A 60 20.96 -0.13 22.08
C ASP A 60 20.11 -0.42 20.82
N LEU A 61 19.64 0.64 20.16
CA LEU A 61 18.93 0.55 18.88
C LEU A 61 19.91 0.58 17.70
N SER A 62 19.73 -0.33 16.75
CA SER A 62 20.28 -0.22 15.39
C SER A 62 19.53 0.86 14.60
N PRO A 63 20.11 1.39 13.50
CA PRO A 63 19.45 2.42 12.68
C PRO A 63 18.05 2.02 12.19
N GLU A 64 17.86 0.75 11.83
CA GLU A 64 16.56 0.25 11.38
C GLU A 64 15.54 0.18 12.53
N GLN A 65 15.99 -0.16 13.74
CA GLN A 65 15.16 -0.19 14.93
C GLN A 65 14.78 1.23 15.38
N GLU A 66 15.68 2.20 15.26
CA GLU A 66 15.39 3.61 15.56
C GLU A 66 14.24 4.12 14.68
N ILE A 67 14.27 3.82 13.37
CA ILE A 67 13.18 4.18 12.44
C ILE A 67 11.86 3.50 12.83
N ALA A 68 11.90 2.22 13.17
CA ALA A 68 10.70 1.48 13.58
C ALA A 68 10.10 2.04 14.87
N VAL A 69 10.95 2.35 15.85
CA VAL A 69 10.55 2.95 17.13
C VAL A 69 9.96 4.34 16.92
N ASP A 70 10.61 5.21 16.13
CA ASP A 70 10.10 6.56 15.85
C ASP A 70 8.72 6.51 15.18
N MET A 71 8.54 5.64 14.18
CA MET A 71 7.25 5.45 13.52
C MET A 71 6.18 4.89 14.45
N ALA A 72 6.53 3.93 15.31
CA ALA A 72 5.60 3.39 16.30
C ALA A 72 5.16 4.45 17.32
N VAL A 73 6.07 5.33 17.76
CA VAL A 73 5.73 6.43 18.68
C VAL A 73 4.74 7.39 18.04
N GLU A 74 4.96 7.79 16.79
CA GLU A 74 4.04 8.68 16.08
C GLU A 74 2.64 8.07 15.95
N LEU A 75 2.54 6.79 15.58
CA LEU A 75 1.26 6.10 15.47
C LEU A 75 0.52 6.06 16.82
N CYS A 76 1.22 5.74 17.91
CA CYS A 76 0.62 5.67 19.23
C CYS A 76 0.13 7.03 19.74
N ARG A 77 0.83 8.12 19.40
CA ARG A 77 0.38 9.49 19.73
C ARG A 77 -0.88 9.88 18.97
N LEU A 78 -1.00 9.50 17.70
CA LEU A 78 -2.21 9.73 16.91
C LEU A 78 -3.43 9.00 17.48
N ASP A 79 -3.24 7.76 17.96
CA ASP A 79 -4.30 6.97 18.57
C ASP A 79 -4.81 7.61 19.89
N THR A 80 -3.93 8.21 20.70
CA THR A 80 -4.35 8.92 21.93
C THR A 80 -5.12 10.22 21.68
N ALA A 81 -5.02 10.80 20.48
CA ALA A 81 -5.73 12.01 20.09
C ALA A 81 -7.13 11.73 19.53
N THR A 82 -7.48 10.47 19.26
CA THR A 82 -8.77 10.07 18.67
C THR A 82 -9.76 9.58 19.73
N ASN A 83 -11.00 10.08 19.65
CA ASN A 83 -12.12 9.73 20.52
C ASN A 83 -12.42 8.21 20.42
N PRO A 84 -12.60 7.48 21.54
CA PRO A 84 -12.84 6.02 21.56
C PRO A 84 -14.17 5.56 20.92
N THR A 85 -14.89 6.46 20.26
CA THR A 85 -16.19 6.20 19.62
C THR A 85 -16.08 5.76 18.16
N LEU A 86 -14.89 5.80 17.55
CA LEU A 86 -14.66 5.20 16.24
C LEU A 86 -14.34 3.71 16.43
N PRO A 87 -14.97 2.79 15.68
CA PRO A 87 -14.57 1.40 15.68
C PRO A 87 -13.07 1.36 15.39
N SER A 88 -12.32 0.69 16.26
CA SER A 88 -10.94 0.31 16.01
C SER A 88 -10.94 -0.56 14.75
N PHE A 89 -10.72 0.04 13.58
CA PHE A 89 -10.25 -0.69 12.43
C PHE A 89 -8.84 -1.11 12.81
N ARG A 90 -8.73 -2.32 13.38
CA ARG A 90 -7.43 -2.93 13.65
C ARG A 90 -6.74 -3.01 12.30
N ASN A 91 -5.52 -2.52 12.17
CA ASN A 91 -4.74 -2.64 10.93
C ASN A 91 -4.57 -4.12 10.49
N ASP A 92 -4.86 -5.07 11.38
CA ASP A 92 -4.87 -6.52 11.14
C ASP A 92 -6.16 -7.03 10.48
N GLN A 93 -7.22 -6.23 10.42
CA GLN A 93 -8.47 -6.64 9.79
C GLN A 93 -8.42 -6.34 8.29
N PRO A 94 -8.77 -7.32 7.42
CA PRO A 94 -8.88 -7.07 6.00
C PRO A 94 -9.78 -5.85 5.74
N GLN A 95 -9.27 -4.90 4.95
CA GLN A 95 -10.04 -3.71 4.53
C GLN A 95 -11.16 -4.06 3.53
N VAL A 96 -11.21 -5.32 3.12
CA VAL A 96 -12.20 -5.91 2.21
C VAL A 96 -13.14 -6.81 3.02
N SER A 97 -14.42 -6.79 2.67
CA SER A 97 -15.44 -7.61 3.33
C SER A 97 -15.16 -9.09 3.14
N ASP A 98 -15.54 -9.91 4.12
CA ASP A 98 -15.42 -11.37 4.04
C ASP A 98 -16.13 -11.95 2.80
N GLU A 99 -17.24 -11.34 2.37
CA GLU A 99 -17.98 -11.70 1.16
C GLU A 99 -17.12 -11.63 -0.12
N LEU A 100 -16.27 -10.60 -0.25
CA LEU A 100 -15.36 -10.49 -1.39
C LEU A 100 -14.23 -11.52 -1.31
N LEU A 101 -13.88 -11.96 -0.10
CA LEU A 101 -12.86 -12.98 0.13
C LEU A 101 -13.36 -14.41 -0.18
N GLU A 102 -14.67 -14.64 -0.21
CA GLU A 102 -15.31 -15.94 -0.48
C GLU A 102 -15.52 -16.24 -1.99
N ALA A 103 -14.91 -15.46 -2.86
CA ALA A 103 -15.13 -15.54 -4.30
C ALA A 103 -14.82 -16.92 -4.93
N PRO A 104 -15.51 -17.29 -6.04
CA PRO A 104 -15.29 -18.55 -6.74
C PRO A 104 -13.82 -18.70 -7.15
N VAL A 105 -13.20 -19.85 -6.89
CA VAL A 105 -11.77 -20.10 -7.16
C VAL A 105 -11.51 -20.91 -8.43
N THR A 106 -12.56 -21.14 -9.23
CA THR A 106 -12.51 -21.92 -10.47
C THR A 106 -13.47 -21.32 -11.49
N PHE A 107 -13.00 -21.18 -12.73
CA PHE A 107 -13.80 -20.73 -13.87
C PHE A 107 -13.78 -21.79 -14.98
N ASP A 108 -14.95 -22.07 -15.55
CA ASP A 108 -15.10 -22.79 -16.82
C ASP A 108 -15.88 -21.92 -17.80
N SER A 109 -15.31 -21.65 -18.98
CA SER A 109 -15.97 -20.90 -20.05
C SER A 109 -17.22 -21.56 -20.60
N GLY A 110 -17.45 -22.84 -20.31
CA GLY A 110 -18.67 -23.57 -20.67
C GLY A 110 -19.82 -23.38 -19.68
N ASP A 111 -19.58 -22.76 -18.52
CA ASP A 111 -20.61 -22.49 -17.53
C ASP A 111 -21.55 -21.35 -17.98
N ASN A 112 -22.76 -21.36 -17.43
CA ASN A 112 -23.66 -20.23 -17.61
C ASN A 112 -23.21 -19.08 -16.71
N PRO A 113 -23.28 -17.83 -17.20
CA PRO A 113 -22.98 -16.68 -16.37
C PRO A 113 -23.98 -16.57 -15.21
N PRO A 114 -23.60 -15.89 -14.11
CA PRO A 114 -24.38 -15.91 -12.87
C PRO A 114 -25.66 -15.06 -12.89
N GLY A 115 -25.95 -14.34 -13.96
CA GLY A 115 -27.09 -13.42 -14.07
C GLY A 115 -27.71 -13.37 -15.47
N THR A 116 -28.34 -12.24 -15.79
CA THR A 116 -29.10 -12.05 -17.04
C THR A 116 -28.73 -10.77 -17.79
N ASP A 117 -27.72 -10.04 -17.30
CA ASP A 117 -27.26 -8.82 -17.95
C ASP A 117 -26.18 -9.22 -18.97
N SER A 118 -26.49 -9.09 -20.25
CA SER A 118 -25.60 -9.52 -21.32
C SER A 118 -24.24 -8.80 -21.31
N LEU A 119 -24.19 -7.55 -20.83
CA LEU A 119 -22.92 -6.83 -20.74
C LEU A 119 -22.04 -7.39 -19.62
N LEU A 120 -22.64 -7.69 -18.46
CA LEU A 120 -21.91 -8.34 -17.36
C LEU A 120 -21.53 -9.78 -17.70
N ASP A 121 -22.35 -10.50 -18.47
CA ASP A 121 -22.04 -11.84 -18.98
C ASP A 121 -20.81 -11.83 -19.87
N ASP A 122 -20.73 -10.86 -20.80
CA ASP A 122 -19.59 -10.70 -21.70
C ASP A 122 -18.31 -10.38 -20.93
N TYR A 123 -18.38 -9.50 -19.92
CA TYR A 123 -17.23 -9.20 -19.06
C TYR A 123 -16.86 -10.36 -18.13
N TRP A 124 -17.83 -11.12 -17.63
CA TRP A 124 -17.60 -12.33 -16.84
C TRP A 124 -16.79 -13.37 -17.63
N LEU A 125 -17.18 -13.63 -18.88
CA LEU A 125 -16.45 -14.54 -19.76
C LEU A 125 -15.03 -14.04 -20.04
N GLN A 126 -14.88 -12.77 -20.43
CA GLN A 126 -13.56 -12.19 -20.73
C GLN A 126 -12.65 -12.16 -19.49
N CYS A 127 -13.19 -11.82 -18.33
CA CYS A 127 -12.47 -11.85 -17.05
C CYS A 127 -11.99 -13.27 -16.71
N GLY A 128 -12.89 -14.27 -16.83
CA GLY A 128 -12.54 -15.68 -16.61
C GLY A 128 -11.48 -16.20 -17.59
N LEU A 129 -11.48 -15.69 -18.82
CA LEU A 129 -10.45 -15.97 -19.83
C LEU A 129 -9.12 -15.22 -19.59
N GLY A 130 -9.08 -14.33 -18.61
CA GLY A 130 -7.85 -13.64 -18.19
C GLY A 130 -7.65 -12.26 -18.81
N GLU A 131 -8.70 -11.56 -19.22
CA GLU A 131 -8.59 -10.13 -19.54
C GLU A 131 -8.73 -9.30 -18.26
N ALA A 132 -7.64 -8.68 -17.79
CA ALA A 132 -7.63 -7.88 -16.56
C ALA A 132 -8.63 -6.72 -16.62
N LYS A 133 -8.69 -6.01 -17.75
CA LYS A 133 -9.60 -4.88 -17.93
C LYS A 133 -11.06 -5.31 -17.85
N ALA A 134 -11.43 -6.46 -18.40
CA ALA A 134 -12.80 -6.98 -18.25
C ALA A 134 -13.13 -7.32 -16.79
N CYS A 135 -12.16 -7.80 -16.00
CA CYS A 135 -12.38 -7.96 -14.56
C CYS A 135 -12.63 -6.62 -13.87
N ASP A 136 -11.86 -5.57 -14.20
CA ASP A 136 -12.08 -4.23 -13.61
C ASP A 136 -13.46 -3.67 -13.99
N GLU A 137 -13.83 -3.71 -15.27
CA GLU A 137 -15.14 -3.26 -15.74
C GLU A 137 -16.27 -4.07 -15.09
N LEU A 138 -16.10 -5.40 -14.96
CA LEU A 138 -17.07 -6.25 -14.28
C LEU A 138 -17.24 -5.84 -12.81
N PHE A 139 -16.14 -5.58 -12.10
CA PHE A 139 -16.17 -5.18 -10.70
C PHE A 139 -16.90 -3.85 -10.51
N TYR A 140 -16.61 -2.85 -11.36
CA TYR A 140 -17.20 -1.51 -11.24
C TYR A 140 -18.68 -1.44 -11.65
N LEU A 141 -19.10 -2.27 -12.60
CA LEU A 141 -20.48 -2.28 -13.10
C LEU A 141 -21.40 -3.23 -12.34
N ALA A 142 -20.84 -4.25 -11.70
CA ALA A 142 -21.60 -5.21 -10.92
C ALA A 142 -22.27 -4.56 -9.69
N ALA A 143 -23.41 -5.11 -9.30
CA ALA A 143 -24.04 -4.71 -8.04
C ALA A 143 -23.16 -5.16 -6.85
N PRO A 144 -23.02 -4.34 -5.79
CA PRO A 144 -22.30 -4.73 -4.58
C PRO A 144 -22.88 -6.01 -3.96
N GLY A 145 -22.01 -6.91 -3.53
CA GLY A 145 -22.30 -8.24 -3.00
C GLY A 145 -22.74 -9.27 -4.05
N SER A 146 -22.73 -8.94 -5.35
CA SER A 146 -23.15 -9.88 -6.38
C SER A 146 -22.07 -10.91 -6.73
N ALA A 147 -22.49 -12.04 -7.30
CA ALA A 147 -21.57 -13.07 -7.80
C ALA A 147 -20.62 -12.52 -8.89
N TYR A 148 -21.05 -11.53 -9.68
CA TYR A 148 -20.17 -10.85 -10.64
C TYR A 148 -19.08 -10.05 -9.94
N GLU A 149 -19.42 -9.27 -8.91
CA GLU A 149 -18.45 -8.47 -8.15
C GLU A 149 -17.41 -9.37 -7.48
N GLN A 150 -17.86 -10.43 -6.82
CA GLN A 150 -16.97 -11.41 -6.17
C GLN A 150 -16.05 -12.09 -7.20
N PHE A 151 -16.62 -12.54 -8.33
CA PHE A 151 -15.84 -13.19 -9.38
C PHE A 151 -14.79 -12.24 -10.00
N ALA A 152 -15.18 -10.98 -10.25
CA ALA A 152 -14.28 -9.94 -10.73
C ALA A 152 -13.14 -9.66 -9.73
N PHE A 153 -13.47 -9.53 -8.45
CA PHE A 153 -12.52 -9.32 -7.36
C PHE A 153 -11.52 -10.48 -7.23
N SER A 154 -11.93 -11.70 -7.56
CA SER A 154 -11.04 -12.86 -7.63
C SER A 154 -10.20 -12.95 -8.92
N CYS A 155 -10.22 -11.93 -9.77
CA CYS A 155 -9.54 -11.94 -11.06
C CYS A 155 -9.93 -13.12 -11.97
N GLY A 156 -11.23 -13.40 -12.03
CA GLY A 156 -11.76 -14.50 -12.84
C GLY A 156 -11.48 -15.88 -12.23
N GLY A 157 -11.47 -15.97 -10.90
CA GLY A 157 -11.18 -17.18 -10.14
C GLY A 157 -9.71 -17.43 -9.82
N ARG A 158 -8.82 -16.49 -10.16
CA ARG A 158 -7.40 -16.52 -9.82
C ARG A 158 -7.16 -15.72 -8.55
N ARG A 159 -7.36 -16.34 -7.38
CA ARG A 159 -7.13 -15.75 -6.04
C ARG A 159 -5.93 -14.79 -6.03
N ASN A 160 -6.18 -13.47 -6.08
CA ASN A 160 -5.36 -12.33 -5.61
C ASN A 160 -6.06 -11.00 -5.99
N MET A 161 -5.74 -9.93 -5.27
CA MET A 161 -6.40 -8.61 -5.33
C MET A 161 -5.89 -7.65 -6.42
N ASP A 162 -4.96 -8.08 -7.28
CA ASP A 162 -4.48 -7.24 -8.39
C ASP A 162 -4.47 -8.05 -9.70
N CYS A 163 -5.54 -7.86 -10.47
CA CYS A 163 -5.75 -8.56 -11.73
C CYS A 163 -4.77 -8.10 -12.80
N ALA A 164 -4.33 -6.84 -12.75
CA ALA A 164 -3.34 -6.30 -13.67
C ALA A 164 -1.94 -6.89 -13.37
N LEU A 165 -1.56 -6.96 -12.09
CA LEU A 165 -0.29 -7.56 -11.66
C LEU A 165 -0.22 -9.05 -11.97
N LEU A 166 -1.34 -9.79 -11.82
CA LEU A 166 -1.41 -11.22 -12.13
C LEU A 166 -1.30 -11.55 -13.63
N LEU A 167 -1.56 -10.59 -14.51
CA LEU A 167 -1.66 -10.83 -15.96
C LEU A 167 -0.58 -10.13 -16.78
N GLY A 168 0.41 -9.53 -16.14
CA GLY A 168 1.60 -8.99 -16.82
C GLY A 168 1.30 -7.82 -17.74
N ILE A 169 0.18 -7.12 -17.54
CA ILE A 169 0.00 -5.79 -18.11
C ILE A 169 0.68 -4.85 -17.14
N GLU A 170 1.97 -4.55 -17.38
CA GLU A 170 2.58 -3.36 -16.81
C GLU A 170 1.69 -2.18 -17.21
N GLN A 171 0.87 -1.67 -16.29
CA GLN A 171 0.32 -0.32 -16.44
C GLN A 171 1.53 0.61 -16.34
N PRO A 172 2.00 1.23 -17.43
CA PRO A 172 3.03 2.24 -17.31
C PRO A 172 2.48 3.35 -16.42
N GLU A 173 3.23 3.69 -15.37
CA GLU A 173 2.85 4.74 -14.44
C GLU A 173 2.43 6.00 -15.21
N GLY A 174 1.17 6.44 -15.06
CA GLY A 174 0.70 7.74 -15.56
C GLY A 174 -0.39 7.75 -16.64
N ASP A 175 -0.91 6.61 -17.11
CA ASP A 175 -2.05 6.59 -18.04
C ASP A 175 -3.41 6.54 -17.29
N LEU A 176 -3.73 7.63 -16.60
CA LEU A 176 -5.13 7.99 -16.32
C LEU A 176 -5.45 9.23 -17.17
N ASN A 177 -5.96 9.01 -18.38
CA ASN A 177 -6.54 10.06 -19.22
C ASN A 177 -8.07 9.96 -19.23
#